data_AF-A0A1G5SJZ6-F1
#
_entry.id   AF-A0A1G5SJZ6-F1
#
_cell.length_a   1.000
_cell.length_b   1.000
_cell.length_c   1.000
_cell.angle_alpha   90.00
_cell.angle_beta   90.00
_cell.angle_gamma   90.00
#
_symmetry.space_group_name_H-M   'P 1'
#
loop_
_entity.id
_entity.type
_entity.pdbx_description
1 polymer ?
#
loop_
_entity_poly.entity_id
_entity_poly.type
_entity_poly.pdbx_seq_one_letter_code
_entity_poly.pdbx_strand_id
1 'polypeptide(L)' 'MRVHARDAKSYLDRLVLLFAHTLEGLREFWKEHHNPVLLFPSRQKGLAGAASATTHMDRGGVQRALRQVTAQIG' A
#
# COMPACT_ATOMS: atom_id res chain seq x y z
N MET A 1 13.78 11.70 -0.69
CA MET A 1 13.48 10.69 -1.73
C MET A 1 12.14 11.02 -2.37
N ARG A 2 11.85 10.51 -3.57
CA ARG A 2 10.56 10.69 -4.26
C ARG A 2 10.03 9.33 -4.74
N VAL A 3 8.71 9.19 -4.81
CA VAL A 3 8.01 8.04 -5.38
C VAL A 3 7.45 8.44 -6.73
N HIS A 4 7.58 7.56 -7.72
CA HIS A 4 6.97 7.71 -9.02
C HIS A 4 5.58 7.08 -9.01
N ALA A 5 4.55 7.93 -9.05
CA ALA A 5 3.17 7.52 -9.26
C ALA A 5 2.92 7.50 -10.77
N ARG A 6 2.83 6.30 -11.34
CA ARG A 6 2.49 6.09 -12.75
C ARG A 6 0.99 6.15 -12.98
N ASP A 7 0.59 6.55 -14.18
CA ASP A 7 -0.82 6.58 -14.62
C ASP A 7 -1.74 7.30 -13.61
N ALA A 8 -1.23 8.40 -13.03
CA ALA A 8 -1.97 9.13 -12.00
C ALA A 8 -3.20 9.81 -12.61
N LYS A 9 -4.02 10.45 -11.75
CA LYS A 9 -5.19 11.21 -12.21
C LYS A 9 -4.75 12.22 -13.29
N SER A 10 -5.40 12.13 -14.46
CA SER A 10 -5.06 12.75 -15.77
C SER A 10 -4.13 11.96 -16.69
N TYR A 11 -3.85 10.67 -16.42
CA TYR A 11 -2.94 9.82 -17.19
C TYR A 11 -1.50 10.33 -17.29
N LEU A 12 -1.11 11.18 -16.34
CA LEU A 12 0.23 11.76 -16.27
C LEU A 12 0.94 11.24 -15.04
N ASP A 13 2.20 10.89 -15.25
CA ASP A 13 3.10 10.47 -14.19
C ASP A 13 3.45 11.63 -13.26
N ARG A 14 3.60 11.33 -11.97
CA ARG A 14 3.95 12.32 -10.95
C ARG A 14 5.05 11.81 -10.04
N LEU A 15 5.94 12.71 -9.65
CA LEU A 15 6.90 12.46 -8.58
C LEU A 15 6.35 13.06 -7.28
N VAL A 16 6.07 12.22 -6.31
CA VAL A 16 5.55 12.61 -4.99
C VAL A 16 6.68 12.55 -3.97
N LEU A 17 6.72 13.50 -3.05
CA LEU A 17 7.67 13.46 -1.94
C LEU A 17 7.41 12.24 -1.07
N LEU A 18 8.47 11.50 -0.73
CA LEU A 18 8.42 10.43 0.25
C LEU A 18 9.17 10.88 1.49
N PHE A 19 8.42 11.08 2.58
CA PHE A 19 9.00 11.41 3.88
C PHE A 19 9.75 10.21 4.46
N ALA A 20 10.78 10.48 5.25
CA ALA A 20 11.63 9.45 5.86
C ALA A 20 10.80 8.47 6.71
N HIS A 21 9.93 8.99 7.57
CA HIS A 21 9.04 8.16 8.41
C HIS A 21 8.10 7.27 7.58
N THR A 22 7.62 7.76 6.43
CA THR A 22 6.80 6.96 5.52
C THR A 22 7.62 5.84 4.90
N LEU A 23 8.85 6.13 4.48
CA LEU A 23 9.76 5.12 3.93
C LEU A 23 10.09 4.01 4.94
N GLU A 24 10.32 4.37 6.20
CA GLU A 24 10.54 3.41 7.28
C GLU A 24 9.32 2.50 7.47
N GLY A 25 8.12 3.08 7.58
CA GLY A 25 6.89 2.31 7.69
C GLY A 25 6.66 1.36 6.51
N LEU A 26 6.95 1.80 5.28
CA LEU A 26 6.87 0.96 4.09
C LEU A 26 7.88 -0.20 4.11
N ARG A 27 9.09 0.02 4.64
CA ARG A 27 10.11 -1.03 4.76
C ARG A 27 9.73 -2.07 5.80
N GLU A 28 9.23 -1.66 6.95
CA GLU A 28 8.74 -2.59 7.97
C GLU A 28 7.54 -3.38 7.45
N PHE A 29 6.59 -2.71 6.79
CA PHE A 29 5.46 -3.40 6.16
C PHE A 29 5.91 -4.40 5.10
N TRP A 30 6.93 -4.06 4.29
CA TRP A 30 7.48 -4.99 3.30
C TRP A 30 8.03 -6.27 3.93
N LYS A 31 8.65 -6.20 5.11
CA LYS A 31 9.14 -7.39 5.83
C LYS A 31 8.02 -8.33 6.28
N GLU A 32 6.77 -7.87 6.36
CA GLU A 32 5.68 -8.80 6.66
C GLU A 32 5.42 -9.75 5.49
N HIS A 33 5.55 -9.26 4.26
CA HIS A 33 5.07 -9.97 3.07
C HIS A 33 6.16 -10.34 2.05
N HIS A 34 7.32 -9.69 2.04
CA HIS A 34 8.46 -9.96 1.15
C HIS A 34 8.10 -10.13 -0.34
N ASN A 35 7.11 -9.37 -0.83
CA ASN A 35 6.68 -9.46 -2.22
C ASN A 35 7.67 -8.66 -3.09
N PRO A 36 8.20 -9.25 -4.19
CA PRO A 36 9.26 -8.61 -4.97
C PRO A 36 8.78 -7.46 -5.87
N VAL A 37 7.48 -7.35 -6.13
CA VAL A 37 6.93 -6.39 -7.11
C VAL A 37 5.92 -5.44 -6.48
N LEU A 38 5.01 -5.95 -5.65
CA LEU A 38 3.90 -5.18 -5.11
C LEU A 38 4.24 -4.65 -3.71
N LEU A 39 4.15 -3.33 -3.54
CA LEU A 39 4.28 -2.68 -2.23
C LEU A 39 3.07 -2.99 -1.32
N PHE A 40 1.90 -3.23 -1.91
CA PHE A 40 0.67 -3.60 -1.21
C PHE A 40 0.04 -4.82 -1.90
N PRO A 41 0.56 -6.04 -1.66
CA PRO A 41 0.00 -7.26 -2.23
C PRO A 41 -1.37 -7.60 -1.64
N SER A 42 -2.18 -8.35 -2.38
CA SER A 42 -3.44 -8.91 -1.89
C SER A 42 -3.21 -9.85 -0.69
N ARG A 43 -4.03 -9.71 0.36
CA ARG A 43 -4.03 -10.56 1.56
C ARG A 43 -5.19 -11.55 1.60
N GLN A 44 -5.85 -11.83 0.46
CA GLN A 44 -6.97 -12.77 0.39
C GLN A 44 -6.61 -14.19 0.86
N LYS A 45 -5.35 -14.60 0.66
CA LYS A 45 -4.80 -15.89 1.13
C LYS A 45 -4.01 -15.76 2.44
N GLY A 46 -4.31 -14.73 3.23
CA GLY A 46 -3.58 -14.40 4.45
C GLY A 46 -2.16 -13.89 4.18
N LEU A 47 -1.35 -13.80 5.23
CA LEU A 47 0.02 -13.27 5.16
C LEU A 47 0.96 -14.19 4.37
N ALA A 48 0.84 -15.51 4.55
CA ALA A 48 1.65 -16.49 3.82
C ALA A 48 1.46 -16.39 2.30
N GLY A 49 0.25 -16.06 1.85
CA GLY A 49 -0.05 -15.87 0.43
C GLY A 49 0.35 -14.50 -0.13
N ALA A 50 0.71 -13.52 0.71
CA ALA A 50 1.03 -12.17 0.27
C ALA A 50 2.36 -12.09 -0.49
N ALA A 51 3.32 -12.94 -0.14
CA ALA A 51 4.64 -13.02 -0.81
C ALA A 51 4.53 -13.40 -2.29
N SER A 52 3.61 -14.31 -2.61
CA SER A 52 3.37 -14.83 -3.97
C SER A 52 2.17 -14.18 -4.67
N ALA A 53 1.54 -13.19 -4.04
CA ALA A 53 0.40 -12.50 -4.63
C ALA A 53 0.80 -11.78 -5.91
N THR A 54 0.01 -12.00 -6.97
CA THR A 54 0.15 -11.32 -8.26
C THR A 54 -0.82 -10.15 -8.43
N THR A 55 -1.73 -9.97 -7.46
CA THR A 55 -2.73 -8.90 -7.44
C THR A 55 -2.49 -7.96 -6.27
N HIS A 56 -2.81 -6.68 -6.49
CA HIS A 56 -2.74 -5.65 -5.45
C HIS A 56 -3.84 -5.84 -4.40
N MET A 57 -3.64 -5.22 -3.23
CA MET A 57 -4.66 -5.10 -2.18
C MET A 57 -5.98 -4.54 -2.72
N ASP A 58 -7.10 -4.96 -2.12
CA ASP A 58 -8.44 -4.50 -2.49
C ASP A 58 -8.53 -2.96 -2.50
N ARG A 59 -9.07 -2.40 -3.59
CA ARG A 59 -9.16 -0.95 -3.81
C ARG A 59 -10.06 -0.25 -2.79
N GLY A 60 -11.09 -0.95 -2.30
CA GLY A 60 -12.01 -0.44 -1.29
C GLY A 60 -11.52 -0.60 0.16
N GLY A 61 -10.49 -1.41 0.40
CA GLY A 61 -10.03 -1.77 1.74
C GLY A 61 -9.62 -0.55 2.57
N VAL A 62 -8.86 0.36 1.96
CA VAL A 62 -8.38 1.59 2.62
C VAL A 62 -9.55 2.47 3.06
N GLN A 63 -10.56 2.64 2.20
CA GLN A 63 -11.73 3.46 2.51
C GLN A 63 -12.55 2.87 3.67
N ARG A 64 -12.72 1.54 3.70
CA ARG A 64 -13.43 0.86 4.79
C ARG A 64 -12.68 0.99 6.12
N ALA A 65 -11.36 0.77 6.11
CA ALA A 65 -10.54 0.89 7.29
C ALA A 65 -10.58 2.31 7.87
N LEU A 66 -10.41 3.33 7.04
CA LEU A 66 -10.49 4.73 7.48
C LEU A 66 -11.85 5.07 8.08
N ARG A 67 -12.96 4.66 7.43
CA ARG A 67 -14.33 4.89 7.97
C ARG A 67 -14.50 4.26 9.35
N GLN A 68 -14.03 3.03 9.53
CA GLN A 68 -14.12 2.33 10.81
C GLN A 68 -13.31 3.04 11.90
N VAL A 69 -12.07 3.43 11.61
CA VAL A 69 -11.21 4.14 12.56
C VAL A 69 -11.86 5.47 12.95
N THR A 70 -12.36 6.25 11.98
CA THR A 70 -13.06 7.52 12.25
C THR A 70 -14.28 7.32 13.14
N ALA A 71 -15.06 6.25 12.95
CA ALA A 71 -16.21 5.94 13.79
C ALA A 71 -15.84 5.51 15.23
N GLN A 72 -14.61 5.02 15.45
CA GLN A 72 -14.13 4.59 16.77
C GLN A 72 -13.51 5.73 17.59
N ILE A 73 -13.06 6.80 16.93
CA ILE A 73 -12.39 7.95 17.58
C ILE A 73 -13.28 9.20 17.67
N GLY A 74 -14.50 9.16 17.12
CA GLY A 74 -15.51 10.21 17.24
C GLY A 74 -16.42 9.98 18.44
#